data_AF-A0A3N7DQK2-F1
#
_entry.id   AF-A0A3N7DQK2-F1
#
_cell.length_a   1.000
_cell.length_b   1.000
_cell.length_c   1.000
_cell.angle_alpha   90.00
_cell.angle_beta   90.00
_cell.angle_gamma   90.00
#
_symmetry.space_group_name_H-M   'P 1'
#
loop_
_entity.id
_entity.type
_entity.pdbx_description
1 polymer ?
#
loop_
_entity_poly.entity_id
_entity_poly.type
_entity_poly.pdbx_seq_one_letter_code
_entity_poly.pdbx_strand_id
1 'polypeptide(L)' 'MTTSPELLSSHACFGGEQRFYQHASTAIGLPMKFSVFLPPQAQQGPVPALLYLAGLTCTDETFMAKAGAQRLAA' A
#
# COMPACT_ATOMS: atom_id res chain seq x y z
N MET A 1 -17.64 10.13 10.50
CA MET A 1 -17.27 8.74 10.83
C MET A 1 -16.23 8.30 9.82
N THR A 2 -14.97 8.15 10.22
CA THR A 2 -13.91 7.69 9.31
C THR A 2 -13.92 6.17 9.35
N THR A 3 -14.50 5.54 8.32
CA THR A 3 -14.54 4.08 8.21
C THR A 3 -13.13 3.57 7.96
N SER A 4 -12.70 2.56 8.73
CA SER A 4 -11.42 1.88 8.48
C SER A 4 -11.37 1.33 7.05
N PRO A 5 -10.20 1.38 6.37
CA PRO A 5 -10.06 0.84 5.02
C PRO A 5 -10.28 -0.69 5.01
N GLU A 6 -10.94 -1.18 3.96
CA GLU A 6 -11.19 -2.60 3.69
C GLU A 6 -9.95 -3.23 3.06
N LEU A 7 -9.47 -4.35 3.60
CA LEU A 7 -8.38 -5.13 3.00
C LEU A 7 -8.94 -5.99 1.85
N LEU A 8 -8.48 -5.73 0.62
CA LEU A 8 -8.89 -6.46 -0.57
C LEU A 8 -8.06 -7.74 -0.78
N SER A 9 -6.74 -7.63 -0.62
CA SER A 9 -5.82 -8.74 -0.80
C SER A 9 -4.49 -8.50 -0.07
N SER A 10 -3.76 -9.59 0.16
CA SER A 10 -2.45 -9.56 0.78
C SER A 10 -1.53 -10.66 0.27
N HIS A 11 -0.24 -10.36 0.17
CA HIS A 11 0.80 -11.28 -0.29
C HIS A 11 2.07 -11.15 0.55
N ALA A 12 2.62 -12.28 1.00
CA ALA A 12 3.95 -12.30 1.61
C ALA A 12 5.00 -11.87 0.58
N CYS A 13 5.90 -10.95 0.96
CA CYS A 13 6.89 -10.37 0.05
C CYS A 13 8.14 -9.92 0.82
N PHE A 14 9.33 -10.44 0.48
CA PHE A 14 10.61 -10.10 1.12
C PHE A 14 10.61 -10.11 2.67
N GLY A 15 9.91 -11.07 3.28
CA GLY A 15 9.77 -11.15 4.75
C GLY A 15 8.78 -10.16 5.37
N GLY A 16 8.25 -9.23 4.57
CA GLY A 16 7.12 -8.38 4.89
C GLY A 16 5.84 -8.81 4.16
N GLU A 17 4.92 -7.86 4.00
CA GLU A 17 3.60 -8.10 3.43
C GLU A 17 3.17 -6.95 2.52
N GLN A 18 2.81 -7.28 1.28
CA GLN A 18 2.19 -6.36 0.34
C GLN A 18 0.67 -6.46 0.48
N ARG A 19 0.03 -5.36 0.88
CA ARG A 19 -1.41 -5.28 1.09
C ARG A 19 -2.06 -4.31 0.10
N PHE A 20 -3.32 -4.60 -0.24
CA PHE A 20 -4.16 -3.77 -1.10
C PHE A 20 -5.45 -3.44 -0.37
N TYR A 21 -5.82 -2.16 -0.39
CA TYR A 21 -6.94 -1.64 0.39
C TYR A 21 -7.91 -0.85 -0.48
N GLN A 22 -9.16 -0.78 -0.04
CA GLN A 22 -10.18 0.13 -0.55
C GLN A 22 -10.75 0.99 0.58
N HIS A 23 -11.04 2.25 0.31
CA HIS A 23 -11.76 3.10 1.26
C HIS A 23 -12.70 4.07 0.54
N ALA A 24 -13.75 4.51 1.23
CA ALA A 24 -14.59 5.61 0.75
C ALA A 24 -13.85 6.94 0.96
N SER A 25 -13.50 7.63 -0.13
CA SER A 25 -12.82 8.92 -0.04
C SER A 25 -13.82 10.05 0.14
N THR A 26 -13.71 10.81 1.23
CA THR A 26 -14.52 12.01 1.45
C THR A 26 -14.11 13.16 0.53
N ALA A 27 -12.86 13.19 0.08
CA ALA A 27 -12.33 14.25 -0.76
C ALA A 27 -12.92 14.24 -2.18
N ILE A 28 -13.18 13.05 -2.72
CA ILE A 28 -13.73 12.89 -4.09
C ILE A 28 -15.11 12.23 -4.11
N GLY A 29 -15.63 11.78 -2.96
CA GLY A 29 -16.96 11.19 -2.83
C GLY A 29 -17.10 9.77 -3.42
N LEU A 30 -16.00 9.11 -3.77
CA LEU A 30 -15.99 7.80 -4.45
C LEU A 30 -15.04 6.81 -3.76
N PRO A 31 -15.21 5.49 -3.97
CA PRO A 31 -14.25 4.49 -3.53
C PRO A 31 -12.88 4.70 -4.17
N MET A 32 -11.82 4.61 -3.36
CA MET A 32 -10.42 4.71 -3.78
C MET A 32 -9.65 3.48 -3.33
N LYS A 33 -8.67 3.07 -4.14
CA LYS A 33 -7.75 1.98 -3.84
C LYS A 33 -6.34 2.50 -3.59
N PHE A 34 -5.63 1.84 -2.69
CA PHE A 34 -4.20 2.08 -2.47
C PHE A 34 -3.53 0.78 -2.01
N SER A 35 -2.22 0.71 -2.19
CA SER A 35 -1.41 -0.42 -1.77
C SER A 35 -0.35 0.04 -0.76
N VAL A 36 0.01 -0.85 0.17
CA VAL A 36 1.04 -0.60 1.19
C VAL A 36 1.90 -1.85 1.33
N PHE A 37 3.21 -1.67 1.25
CA PHE A 37 4.16 -2.68 1.69
C PHE A 37 4.50 -2.44 3.17
N LEU A 38 4.28 -3.44 4.00
CA LEU A 38 4.68 -3.45 5.41
C LEU A 38 5.95 -4.29 5.54
N PRO A 39 7.11 -3.66 5.82
CA PRO A 39 8.36 -4.40 6.00
C PRO A 39 8.34 -5.15 7.35
N PRO A 40 9.18 -6.19 7.55
CA PRO A 40 9.19 -6.99 8.77
C PRO A 40 9.36 -6.15 10.05
N GLN A 41 10.11 -5.05 9.99
CA GLN A 41 10.34 -4.10 11.09
C GLN A 41 9.04 -3.44 11.57
N ALA A 42 8.02 -3.32 10.71
CA ALA A 42 6.72 -2.76 11.09
C ALA A 42 5.97 -3.64 12.12
N GLN A 43 6.38 -4.89 12.31
CA GLN A 43 5.86 -5.75 13.38
C GLN A 43 6.44 -5.39 14.75
N GLN A 44 7.61 -4.75 14.79
CA GLN A 44 8.30 -4.37 16.03
C GLN A 44 7.93 -2.95 16.49
N GLY A 45 7.39 -2.12 15.60
CA GLY A 45 6.96 -0.77 15.93
C GLY A 45 6.76 0.11 14.71
N PRO A 46 6.54 1.41 14.93
CA PRO A 46 6.39 2.38 13.84
C PRO A 46 7.65 2.46 12.96
N VAL A 47 7.44 2.56 11.66
CA VAL A 47 8.49 2.73 10.64
C VAL A 47 8.19 4.00 9.82
N PRO A 48 9.20 4.62 9.18
CA PRO A 48 8.95 5.74 8.28
C PRO A 48 8.07 5.30 7.10
N ALA A 49 7.24 6.22 6.62
CA ALA A 49 6.37 6.01 5.47
C ALA A 49 6.91 6.74 4.23
N LEU A 50 6.98 6.04 3.10
CA LEU A 50 7.23 6.62 1.78
C LEU A 50 5.94 6.57 0.96
N LEU A 51 5.42 7.74 0.58
CA LEU A 51 4.29 7.82 -0.34
C LEU A 51 4.81 7.94 -1.77
N TYR A 52 4.50 6.94 -2.59
CA TYR A 52 4.80 6.96 -4.02
C TYR A 52 3.56 7.38 -4.82
N LEU A 53 3.71 8.38 -5.68
CA LEU A 53 2.66 8.82 -6.59
C LEU A 53 2.95 8.30 -8.00
N ALA A 54 2.08 7.43 -8.49
CA ALA A 54 2.27 6.79 -9.77
C ALA A 54 2.01 7.75 -10.95
N GLY A 55 2.66 7.46 -12.08
CA GLY A 55 2.52 8.26 -13.31
C GLY A 55 1.23 7.98 -14.08
N LEU A 56 1.10 8.62 -15.25
CA LEU A 56 -0.03 8.40 -16.16
C LEU A 56 -0.19 6.91 -16.47
N THR A 57 -1.45 6.47 -16.60
CA THR A 57 -1.87 5.08 -16.86
C THR A 57 -1.47 4.04 -15.81
N CYS A 58 -0.87 4.43 -14.68
CA CYS A 58 -0.50 3.51 -13.62
C CYS A 58 -1.67 3.27 -12.64
N THR A 59 -1.62 2.11 -11.97
CA THR A 59 -2.50 1.74 -10.85
C THR A 59 -1.68 1.57 -9.58
N ASP A 60 -2.35 1.35 -8.44
CA ASP A 60 -1.75 1.04 -7.14
C ASP A 60 -0.93 -0.26 -7.13
N GLU A 61 -1.12 -1.14 -8.13
CA GLU A 61 -0.35 -2.36 -8.33
C GLU A 61 0.96 -2.12 -9.09
N THR A 62 1.01 -1.12 -9.96
CA THR A 62 2.06 -1.00 -10.99
C THR A 62 3.45 -0.81 -10.37
N PHE A 63 3.56 0.08 -9.38
CA PHE A 63 4.83 0.35 -8.70
C PHE A 63 5.32 -0.86 -7.92
N MET A 64 4.40 -1.51 -7.18
CA MET A 64 4.71 -2.66 -6.35
C MET A 64 5.20 -3.85 -7.18
N ALA A 65 4.67 -4.04 -8.38
CA ALA A 65 5.12 -5.12 -9.26
C ALA A 65 6.45 -4.81 -9.99
N LYS A 66 6.68 -3.55 -10.39
CA LYS A 66 7.74 -3.22 -11.37
C LYS A 66 8.98 -2.54 -10.77
N ALA A 67 8.84 -1.80 -9.67
CA ALA A 67 9.94 -1.00 -9.13
C ALA A 67 10.91 -1.81 -8.25
N GLY A 68 10.47 -2.93 -7.67
CA GLY A 68 11.27 -3.72 -6.74
C GLY A 68 11.60 -2.99 -5.42
N ALA A 69 10.85 -1.93 -5.09
CA ALA A 69 11.09 -1.08 -3.93
C ALA A 69 10.96 -1.85 -2.60
N GLN A 70 10.13 -2.90 -2.55
CA GLN A 70 9.94 -3.71 -1.34
C GLN A 70 11.23 -4.36 -0.85
N ARG A 71 12.16 -4.71 -1.76
CA ARG A 71 13.46 -5.26 -1.39
C ARG A 71 14.35 -4.26 -0.65
N LEU A 72 14.20 -2.97 -0.94
CA LEU A 72 14.96 -1.90 -0.26
C LEU A 72 14.29 -1.46 1.05
N ALA A 73 12.98 -1.64 1.16
CA ALA A 73 12.20 -1.29 2.34
C ALA A 73 12.22 -2.38 3.42
N ALA A 74 12.41 -3.64 3.03
CA ALA A 74 12.54 -4.80 3.93
C ALA A 74 13.91 -4.83 4.63
#